data_AF-A0A442AS35-F1
#
_entry.id   AF-A0A442AS35-F1
#
_cell.length_a   1.000
_cell.length_b   1.000
_cell.length_c   1.000
_cell.angle_alpha   90.00
_cell.angle_beta   90.00
_cell.angle_gamma   90.00
#
_symmetry.space_group_name_H-M   'P 1'
#
loop_
_entity.id
_entity.type
_entity.pdbx_description
1 polymer ?
#
loop_
_entity_poly.entity_id
_entity_poly.type
_entity_poly.pdbx_seq_one_letter_code
_entity_poly.pdbx_strand_id
1 'polypeptide(L)'
;IKAGAATPDKRLAAVAYEAGIGGFHFYHGIPGSVGGALRMNAGANGVETRERVVEVTALDRKGNLHTLLTDDMGYAYRHSSAPSGLIFTSAIFEGFPEDKATIK
;
A
#
# COMPACT_ATOMS: atom_id res chain seq x y z
N ILE A 1 3.30 -3.62 8.64
CA ILE A 1 3.48 -2.15 8.79
C ILE A 1 2.13 -1.47 8.63
N LYS A 2 1.74 -0.59 9.56
CA LYS A 2 0.54 0.26 9.38
C LYS A 2 0.96 1.65 8.89
N ALA A 3 0.37 2.13 7.80
CA ALA A 3 0.65 3.45 7.24
C ALA A 3 -0.65 4.21 6.96
N GLY A 4 -0.62 5.53 7.16
CA GLY A 4 -1.73 6.40 6.77
C GLY A 4 -1.73 6.63 5.27
N ALA A 5 -2.90 6.90 4.68
CA ALA A 5 -3.03 7.12 3.24
C ALA A 5 -2.27 8.36 2.73
N ALA A 6 -1.98 9.33 3.60
CA ALA A 6 -1.17 10.51 3.27
C ALA A 6 0.35 10.26 3.39
N THR A 7 0.79 9.10 3.89
CA THR A 7 2.20 8.78 4.00
C THR A 7 2.82 8.67 2.61
N PRO A 8 3.98 9.33 2.33
CA PRO A 8 4.67 9.15 1.06
C PRO A 8 5.10 7.71 0.84
N ASP A 9 4.98 7.20 -0.39
CA ASP A 9 5.34 5.82 -0.73
C ASP A 9 6.81 5.52 -0.39
N LYS A 10 7.71 6.46 -0.75
CA LYS A 10 9.13 6.41 -0.38
C LYS A 10 9.37 6.30 1.13
N ARG A 11 8.49 6.89 1.97
CA ARG A 11 8.62 6.80 3.43
C ARG A 11 8.24 5.41 3.93
N LEU A 12 7.22 4.79 3.36
CA LEU A 12 6.87 3.39 3.66
C LEU A 12 8.04 2.46 3.31
N ALA A 13 8.63 2.60 2.13
CA ALA A 13 9.82 1.83 1.72
C ALA A 13 10.99 2.01 2.70
N ALA A 14 11.29 3.25 3.09
CA ALA A 14 12.38 3.55 4.02
C ALA A 14 12.15 2.94 5.41
N VAL A 15 10.93 3.03 5.95
CA VAL A 15 10.60 2.42 7.25
C VAL A 15 10.69 0.89 7.21
N ALA A 16 10.25 0.28 6.11
CA ALA A 16 10.37 -1.17 5.92
C ALA A 16 11.85 -1.59 5.87
N TYR A 17 12.66 -0.88 5.08
CA TYR A 17 14.11 -1.09 5.02
C TYR A 17 14.76 -0.97 6.40
N GLU A 18 14.45 0.10 7.16
CA GLU A 18 15.03 0.30 8.49
C GLU A 18 14.62 -0.78 9.50
N ALA A 19 13.47 -1.41 9.28
CA ALA A 19 12.97 -2.52 10.10
C ALA A 19 13.46 -3.91 9.62
N GLY A 20 14.25 -4.01 8.54
CA GLY A 20 14.65 -5.30 7.97
C GLY A 20 13.47 -6.06 7.36
N ILE A 21 12.54 -5.33 6.75
CA ILE A 21 11.34 -5.88 6.12
C ILE A 21 11.45 -5.69 4.60
N GLY A 22 11.57 -6.80 3.89
CA GLY A 22 11.65 -6.89 2.45
C GLY A 22 10.31 -6.69 1.73
N GLY A 23 10.40 -6.50 0.42
CA GLY A 23 9.24 -6.41 -0.48
C GLY A 23 8.63 -5.01 -0.67
N PHE A 24 9.17 -3.96 -0.05
CA PHE A 24 8.66 -2.59 -0.18
C PHE A 24 9.54 -1.67 -1.04
N HIS A 25 10.67 -2.16 -1.53
CA HIS A 25 11.65 -1.37 -2.28
C HIS A 25 11.07 -0.68 -3.51
N PHE A 26 10.09 -1.31 -4.18
CA PHE A 26 9.45 -0.77 -5.37
C PHE A 26 8.75 0.58 -5.13
N TYR A 27 8.30 0.87 -3.91
CA TYR A 27 7.73 2.16 -3.54
C TYR A 27 8.75 3.31 -3.52
N HIS A 28 10.05 3.02 -3.44
CA HIS A 28 11.08 4.05 -3.37
C HIS A 28 11.09 4.96 -4.60
N GLY A 29 10.77 4.40 -5.77
CA GLY A 29 10.73 5.11 -7.05
C GLY A 29 9.34 5.65 -7.44
N ILE A 30 8.30 5.38 -6.66
CA ILE A 30 6.93 5.80 -6.98
C ILE A 30 6.66 7.15 -6.29
N PRO A 31 6.43 8.24 -7.05
CA PRO A 31 6.02 9.51 -6.47
C PRO A 31 4.54 9.44 -6.07
N GLY A 32 4.22 9.86 -4.86
CA GLY A 32 2.84 9.88 -4.38
C GLY A 32 2.72 9.56 -2.91
N SER A 33 1.52 9.14 -2.53
CA SER A 33 1.19 8.68 -1.20
C SER A 33 0.49 7.33 -1.25
N VAL A 34 0.53 6.63 -0.12
CA VAL A 34 -0.06 5.30 0.07
C VAL A 34 -1.51 5.23 -0.41
N GLY A 35 -2.33 6.25 -0.17
CA GLY A 35 -3.72 6.29 -0.65
C GLY A 35 -3.84 6.24 -2.17
N GLY A 36 -2.98 6.95 -2.89
CA GLY A 36 -2.90 6.88 -4.34
C GLY A 36 -2.41 5.52 -4.81
N ALA A 37 -1.38 4.97 -4.16
CA ALA A 37 -0.86 3.64 -4.46
C ALA A 37 -1.91 2.53 -4.28
N LEU A 38 -2.67 2.59 -3.19
CA LEU A 38 -3.79 1.67 -2.90
C LEU A 38 -4.89 1.76 -3.94
N ARG A 39 -5.18 2.95 -4.48
CA ARG A 39 -6.22 3.14 -5.50
C ARG A 39 -5.77 2.66 -6.87
N MET A 40 -4.51 2.95 -7.21
CA MET A 40 -3.95 2.71 -8.53
C MET A 40 -3.25 1.37 -8.64
N ASN A 41 -3.27 0.52 -7.61
CA ASN A 41 -2.40 -0.66 -7.53
C ASN A 41 -0.97 -0.33 -8.00
N ALA A 42 -0.37 0.69 -7.38
CA ALA A 42 0.93 1.18 -7.83
C ALA A 42 1.96 0.05 -7.78
N GLY A 43 2.82 0.00 -8.78
CA GLY A 43 3.82 -1.05 -8.90
C GLY A 43 4.99 -0.61 -9.75
N ALA A 44 6.16 -1.14 -9.42
CA ALA A 44 7.41 -0.92 -10.13
C ALA A 44 8.29 -2.16 -9.94
N ASN A 45 9.27 -2.37 -10.82
CA ASN A 45 10.25 -3.45 -10.68
C ASN A 45 9.63 -4.86 -10.49
N GLY A 46 8.45 -5.11 -11.09
CA GLY A 46 7.78 -6.42 -11.04
C GLY A 46 6.97 -6.71 -9.77
N VAL A 47 6.79 -5.73 -8.88
CA VAL A 47 5.96 -5.84 -7.68
C VAL A 47 4.90 -4.73 -7.69
N GLU A 48 3.69 -5.03 -7.22
CA GLU A 48 2.61 -4.06 -7.07
C GLU A 48 2.13 -3.97 -5.60
N THR A 49 1.19 -3.05 -5.38
CA THR A 49 0.65 -2.79 -4.05
C THR A 49 -0.15 -3.99 -3.54
N ARG A 50 -0.88 -4.68 -4.43
CA ARG A 50 -1.69 -5.86 -4.08
C ARG A 50 -0.87 -6.98 -3.45
N GLU A 51 0.41 -7.13 -3.81
CA GLU A 51 1.24 -8.19 -3.25
C GLU A 51 1.62 -7.92 -1.79
N ARG A 52 1.55 -6.66 -1.31
CA ARG A 52 1.99 -6.25 0.04
C ARG A 52 0.86 -5.76 0.94
N VAL A 53 -0.25 -5.26 0.41
CA VAL A 53 -1.38 -4.83 1.23
C VAL A 53 -2.13 -6.05 1.77
N VAL A 54 -2.64 -5.93 3.00
CA VAL A 54 -3.48 -6.94 3.67
C VAL A 54 -4.87 -6.38 3.95
N GLU A 55 -4.90 -5.12 4.40
CA GLU A 55 -6.13 -4.45 4.83
C GLU A 55 -6.06 -2.96 4.45
N VAL A 56 -7.19 -2.41 3.99
CA VAL A 56 -7.39 -0.98 3.73
C VAL A 56 -8.54 -0.48 4.58
N THR A 57 -8.28 0.55 5.38
CA THR A 57 -9.31 1.30 6.09
C THR A 57 -9.77 2.47 5.23
N ALA A 58 -11.08 2.64 5.10
CA ALA A 58 -11.69 3.69 4.29
C ALA A 58 -12.87 4.35 5.00
N LEU A 59 -13.19 5.58 4.60
CA LEU A 59 -14.43 6.27 4.96
C LEU A 59 -15.30 6.42 3.71
N ASP A 60 -16.61 6.24 3.87
CA ASP A 60 -17.57 6.67 2.86
C ASP A 60 -17.94 8.15 3.05
N ARG A 61 -18.72 8.71 2.11
CA ARG A 61 -19.18 10.10 2.14
C ARG A 61 -20.18 10.40 3.27
N LYS A 62 -20.72 9.37 3.93
CA LYS A 62 -21.59 9.49 5.10
C LYS A 62 -20.80 9.45 6.41
N GLY A 63 -19.48 9.23 6.34
CA GLY A 63 -18.59 9.13 7.49
C GLY A 63 -18.52 7.73 8.12
N ASN A 64 -19.08 6.70 7.49
CA ASN A 64 -18.96 5.34 8.01
C ASN A 64 -17.57 4.78 7.69
N LEU A 65 -17.03 4.04 8.65
CA LEU A 65 -15.76 3.33 8.50
C LEU A 65 -15.98 1.98 7.81
N HIS A 66 -15.12 1.69 6.84
CA HIS A 66 -15.08 0.44 6.10
C HIS A 66 -13.69 -0.17 6.23
N THR A 67 -13.65 -1.49 6.32
CA THR A 67 -12.42 -2.29 6.26
C THR A 67 -12.52 -3.19 5.04
N LEU A 68 -11.57 -3.08 4.13
CA LEU A 68 -11.47 -3.87 2.91
C LEU A 68 -10.23 -4.75 3.00
N LEU A 69 -10.37 -6.04 2.76
CA LEU A 69 -9.25 -6.94 2.57
C LEU A 69 -8.71 -6.82 1.14
N THR A 70 -7.52 -7.34 0.89
CA THR A 70 -6.90 -7.31 -0.45
C THR A 70 -7.80 -7.91 -1.54
N ASP A 71 -8.55 -8.97 -1.20
CA ASP A 71 -9.49 -9.62 -2.13
C ASP A 71 -10.72 -8.74 -2.44
N ASP A 72 -11.13 -7.87 -1.51
CA ASP A 72 -12.24 -6.92 -1.70
C ASP A 72 -11.86 -5.76 -2.62
N MET A 73 -10.56 -5.49 -2.77
CA MET A 73 -10.06 -4.35 -3.55
C MET A 73 -10.19 -4.55 -5.07
N GLY A 74 -10.34 -5.80 -5.53
CA GLY A 74 -10.47 -6.12 -6.96
C GLY A 74 -9.32 -5.57 -7.79
N TYR A 75 -8.08 -5.85 -7.35
CA TYR A 75 -6.88 -5.33 -7.98
C TYR A 75 -6.61 -5.90 -9.37
N ALA A 76 -6.31 -5.02 -10.31
CA ALA A 76 -5.78 -5.33 -11.63
C ALA A 76 -4.62 -4.39 -11.96
N TYR A 77 -3.98 -4.58 -13.12
CA TYR A 77 -2.88 -3.71 -13.53
C TYR A 77 -3.32 -2.25 -13.55
N ARG A 78 -2.69 -1.44 -12.70
CA ARG A 78 -2.98 0.00 -12.51
C ARG A 78 -4.40 0.35 -12.08
N HIS A 79 -5.09 -0.58 -11.41
CA HIS A 79 -6.52 -0.43 -11.11
C HIS A 79 -6.93 -1.12 -9.82
N SER A 80 -7.93 -0.57 -9.13
CA SER A 80 -8.73 -1.24 -8.09
C SER A 80 -10.20 -1.00 -8.37
N SER A 81 -11.03 -2.01 -8.10
CA SER A 81 -12.50 -1.92 -8.22
C SER A 81 -13.17 -1.37 -6.96
N ALA A 82 -12.39 -0.98 -5.95
CA ALA A 82 -12.89 -0.35 -4.74
C ALA A 82 -13.80 0.85 -5.08
N PRO A 83 -14.99 0.98 -4.44
CA PRO A 83 -15.96 2.00 -4.79
C PRO A 83 -15.37 3.41 -4.83
N SER A 84 -15.72 4.17 -5.86
CA SER A 84 -15.05 5.45 -6.16
C SER A 84 -15.23 6.50 -5.06
N GLY A 85 -16.35 6.42 -4.33
CA GLY A 85 -16.69 7.32 -3.22
C GLY A 85 -15.96 7.04 -1.91
N LEU A 86 -15.21 5.93 -1.80
CA LEU A 86 -14.42 5.62 -0.62
C LEU A 86 -13.14 6.47 -0.59
N ILE A 87 -12.86 7.02 0.59
CA ILE A 87 -11.66 7.78 0.91
C ILE A 87 -10.79 6.89 1.80
N PHE A 88 -9.65 6.42 1.27
CA PHE A 88 -8.72 5.59 2.04
C PHE A 88 -8.02 6.43 3.10
N THR A 89 -7.94 5.90 4.33
CA THR A 89 -7.37 6.59 5.49
C THR A 89 -6.11 5.94 6.02
N SER A 90 -6.04 4.60 5.98
CA SER A 90 -4.83 3.83 6.31
C SER A 90 -4.84 2.45 5.65
N ALA A 91 -3.70 1.77 5.67
CA ALA A 91 -3.60 0.38 5.30
C ALA A 91 -2.60 -0.38 6.19
N ILE A 92 -2.81 -1.69 6.27
CA ILE A 92 -1.88 -2.65 6.84
C ILE A 92 -1.19 -3.36 5.69
N PHE A 93 0.13 -3.40 5.76
CA PHE A 93 0.98 -4.09 4.80
C PHE A 93 1.78 -5.19 5.46
N GLU A 94 2.05 -6.24 4.71
CA GLU A 94 2.89 -7.37 5.05
C GLU A 94 4.06 -7.47 4.08
N GLY A 95 5.23 -7.75 4.64
CA GLY A 95 6.43 -8.11 3.89
C GLY A 95 7.04 -9.35 4.52
N PHE A 96 8.33 -9.55 4.29
CA PHE A 96 9.05 -10.69 4.85
C PHE A 96 10.34 -10.21 5.52
N PRO A 97 10.86 -10.92 6.53
CA PRO A 97 12.19 -10.62 7.08
C PRO A 97 13.24 -10.66 5.96
N GLU A 98 14.05 -9.62 5.85
CA GLU A 98 15.11 -9.52 4.85
C GLU A 98 16.30 -8.73 5.41
N ASP A 99 17.52 -9.18 5.13
CA ASP A 99 18.73 -8.46 5.53
C ASP A 99 18.77 -7.11 4.80
N LYS A 100 19.05 -6.03 5.54
CA LYS A 100 19.17 -4.68 4.95
C LYS A 100 20.16 -4.65 3.79
N ALA A 101 21.25 -5.40 3.85
CA ALA A 101 22.25 -5.46 2.79
C ALA A 101 21.71 -6.07 1.48
N THR A 102 20.59 -6.80 1.52
CA THR A 102 20.00 -7.47 0.35
C THR A 102 18.75 -6.81 -0.17
N ILE A 103 18.11 -5.90 0.59
CA ILE A 103 16.96 -5.11 0.11
C ILE A 103 17.44 -4.19 -1.02
N LYS A 104 16.96 -4.43 -2.24
CA LYS A 104 17.31 -3.69 -3.47
C LYS A 104 16.17 -2.84 -3.95
#